data_AF-A0A2W4TZH9-F1
#
_entry.id   AF-A0A2W4TZH9-F1
#
_cell.length_a   1.000
_cell.length_b   1.000
_cell.length_c   1.000
_cell.angle_alpha   90.00
_cell.angle_beta   90.00
_cell.angle_gamma   90.00
#
_symmetry.space_group_name_H-M   'P 1'
#
loop_
_entity.id
_entity.type
_entity.pdbx_description
1 polymer ?
#
loop_
_entity_poly.entity_id
_entity_poly.type
_entity_poly.pdbx_seq_one_letter_code
_entity_poly.pdbx_strand_id
1 'polypeptide(L)'
;MPSIQAKVMNKIASIALKSYRGNGAGFVRRFRMVTAASNLLAPVPKGLKHIKGALGGVPGEWLIPVNPKGALLYIHGGGFVAGHPPMYRPFCGALANALGFRVFMVDYRLAPENPFPAPLDDCIAAFEALVTDTPTGEPIFVAGDSAGGNLSLAVLQHALKKKLPSHGGLLISPATDMRRLSPSIEGNDKTDSMLSSHMIEHAANLYMCGHDPADERASPLLGKLKGLPPLMVTASEDECLLDDSVLLRDAVEKVGGQITLLTRPGMPHIWPTMNIALPEAKEDLTKIIRFFSPLVKGI
;
A
#
# COMPACT_ATOMS: atom_id res chain seq x y z
N MET A 1 12.73 -20.61 -4.20
CA MET A 1 11.58 -21.29 -4.85
C MET A 1 10.32 -21.00 -4.05
N PRO A 2 9.17 -20.70 -4.69
CA PRO A 2 7.92 -20.46 -3.99
C PRO A 2 7.38 -21.73 -3.32
N SER A 3 6.80 -21.56 -2.15
CA SER A 3 6.13 -22.59 -1.37
C SER A 3 4.91 -23.16 -2.11
N ILE A 4 4.43 -24.32 -1.65
CA ILE A 4 3.19 -24.92 -2.19
C ILE A 4 2.02 -23.97 -1.92
N GLN A 5 2.00 -23.31 -0.76
CA GLN A 5 0.99 -22.32 -0.39
C GLN A 5 0.97 -21.15 -1.37
N ALA A 6 2.13 -20.60 -1.73
CA ALA A 6 2.22 -19.53 -2.73
C ALA A 6 1.74 -19.99 -4.11
N LYS A 7 2.12 -21.18 -4.56
CA LYS A 7 1.64 -21.76 -5.83
C LYS A 7 0.11 -21.93 -5.86
N VAL A 8 -0.46 -22.45 -4.78
CA VAL A 8 -1.92 -22.61 -4.63
C VAL A 8 -2.62 -21.25 -4.61
N MET A 9 -2.09 -20.29 -3.84
CA MET A 9 -2.62 -18.92 -3.76
C MET A 9 -2.62 -18.24 -5.13
N ASN A 10 -1.52 -18.31 -5.87
CA ASN A 10 -1.43 -17.77 -7.23
C ASN A 10 -2.48 -18.38 -8.16
N LYS A 11 -2.70 -19.70 -8.06
CA LYS A 11 -3.72 -20.37 -8.89
C LYS A 11 -5.13 -19.88 -8.55
N ILE A 12 -5.46 -19.76 -7.26
CA ILE A 12 -6.76 -19.28 -6.79
C ILE A 12 -6.97 -17.81 -7.20
N ALA A 13 -5.98 -16.95 -6.95
CA ALA A 13 -6.02 -15.53 -7.30
C ALA A 13 -6.25 -15.33 -8.80
N SER A 14 -5.52 -16.08 -9.64
CA SER A 14 -5.65 -16.01 -11.10
C SER A 14 -7.06 -16.36 -11.57
N ILE A 15 -7.68 -17.39 -10.99
CA ILE A 15 -9.06 -17.77 -11.33
C ILE A 15 -10.06 -16.70 -10.84
N ALA A 16 -9.89 -16.17 -9.63
CA ALA A 16 -10.83 -15.23 -9.03
C ALA A 16 -10.81 -13.85 -9.73
N LEU A 17 -9.60 -13.32 -9.97
CA LEU A 17 -9.36 -11.95 -10.44
C LEU A 17 -9.24 -11.88 -11.97
N LYS A 18 -8.41 -12.72 -12.58
CA LYS A 18 -8.06 -12.60 -14.01
C LYS A 18 -9.09 -13.21 -14.98
N SER A 19 -10.03 -14.01 -14.48
CA SER A 19 -11.11 -14.55 -15.32
C SER A 19 -12.13 -13.51 -15.77
N TYR A 20 -12.13 -12.31 -15.17
CA TYR A 20 -13.02 -11.22 -15.59
C TYR A 20 -12.34 -10.26 -16.55
N ARG A 21 -13.00 -9.97 -17.68
CA ARG A 21 -12.57 -8.97 -18.67
C ARG A 21 -13.61 -7.88 -18.92
N GLY A 22 -14.53 -7.65 -17.98
CA GLY A 22 -15.52 -6.58 -18.10
C GLY A 22 -14.90 -5.20 -17.84
N ASN A 23 -15.69 -4.15 -18.11
CA ASN A 23 -15.29 -2.76 -17.99
C ASN A 23 -16.33 -1.94 -17.18
N GLY A 24 -16.01 -0.68 -16.91
CA GLY A 24 -16.85 0.31 -16.26
C GLY A 24 -17.40 -0.17 -14.91
N ALA A 25 -18.68 0.06 -14.70
CA ALA A 25 -19.36 -0.32 -13.46
C ALA A 25 -19.32 -1.83 -13.17
N GLY A 26 -19.28 -2.68 -14.21
CA GLY A 26 -19.20 -4.14 -14.04
C GLY A 26 -17.87 -4.58 -13.43
N PHE A 27 -16.77 -3.99 -13.91
CA PHE A 27 -15.44 -4.16 -13.32
C PHE A 27 -15.38 -3.72 -11.87
N VAL A 28 -15.81 -2.48 -11.58
CA VAL A 28 -15.78 -1.93 -10.22
C VAL A 28 -16.60 -2.80 -9.27
N ARG A 29 -17.82 -3.19 -9.67
CA ARG A 29 -18.70 -4.04 -8.85
C ARG A 29 -18.08 -5.39 -8.56
N ARG A 30 -17.50 -6.07 -9.56
CA ARG A 30 -16.87 -7.38 -9.35
C ARG A 30 -15.62 -7.24 -8.50
N PHE A 31 -14.80 -6.23 -8.74
CA PHE A 31 -13.57 -6.04 -7.97
C PHE A 31 -13.88 -5.76 -6.50
N ARG A 32 -14.83 -4.85 -6.22
CA ARG A 32 -15.33 -4.59 -4.85
C ARG A 32 -15.93 -5.83 -4.19
N MET A 33 -16.64 -6.68 -4.94
CA MET A 33 -17.17 -7.95 -4.41
C MET A 33 -16.05 -8.90 -3.99
N VAL A 34 -15.01 -9.05 -4.83
CA VAL A 34 -13.87 -9.93 -4.53
C VAL A 34 -13.09 -9.40 -3.33
N THR A 35 -12.82 -8.09 -3.26
CA THR A 35 -12.14 -7.50 -2.10
C THR A 35 -12.98 -7.61 -0.83
N ALA A 36 -14.29 -7.40 -0.90
CA ALA A 36 -15.20 -7.55 0.24
C ALA A 36 -15.27 -9.00 0.77
N ALA A 37 -15.21 -10.00 -0.10
CA ALA A 37 -15.21 -11.40 0.31
C ALA A 37 -13.97 -11.80 1.12
N SER A 38 -12.84 -11.12 0.94
CA SER A 38 -11.61 -11.37 1.71
C SER A 38 -11.74 -11.05 3.21
N ASN A 39 -12.76 -10.27 3.62
CA ASN A 39 -13.03 -9.88 5.00
C ASN A 39 -13.32 -11.03 5.96
N LEU A 40 -13.91 -12.11 5.44
CA LEU A 40 -14.35 -13.24 6.25
C LEU A 40 -13.17 -14.00 6.92
N LEU A 41 -11.94 -13.64 6.57
CA LEU A 41 -10.71 -14.33 6.99
C LEU A 41 -9.71 -13.39 7.70
N ALA A 42 -10.12 -12.17 8.08
CA ALA A 42 -9.22 -11.13 8.56
C ALA A 42 -9.42 -10.80 10.06
N PRO A 43 -8.99 -11.68 10.99
CA PRO A 43 -9.11 -11.42 12.43
C PRO A 43 -8.18 -10.28 12.86
N VAL A 44 -8.61 -9.51 13.84
CA VAL A 44 -7.71 -8.59 14.56
C VAL A 44 -6.81 -9.43 15.48
N PRO A 45 -5.47 -9.28 15.41
CA PRO A 45 -4.57 -9.96 16.34
C PRO A 45 -4.88 -9.63 17.81
N LYS A 46 -4.66 -10.60 18.71
CA LYS A 46 -4.85 -10.41 20.16
C LYS A 46 -3.95 -9.28 20.68
N GLY A 47 -4.39 -8.63 21.75
CA GLY A 47 -3.63 -7.57 22.44
C GLY A 47 -3.85 -6.16 21.88
N LEU A 48 -4.67 -6.01 20.85
CA LEU A 48 -4.99 -4.73 20.22
C LEU A 48 -6.44 -4.33 20.52
N LYS A 49 -6.62 -3.05 20.84
CA LYS A 49 -7.94 -2.42 20.82
C LYS A 49 -8.27 -2.06 19.38
N HIS A 50 -9.37 -2.59 18.85
CA HIS A 50 -9.90 -2.26 17.53
C HIS A 50 -11.08 -1.28 17.67
N ILE A 51 -11.00 -0.14 16.97
CA ILE A 51 -12.02 0.92 17.03
C ILE A 51 -12.26 1.47 15.64
N LYS A 52 -13.53 1.65 15.25
CA LYS A 52 -13.86 2.50 14.09
C LYS A 52 -13.76 3.96 14.49
N GLY A 53 -13.20 4.80 13.64
CA GLY A 53 -13.04 6.22 13.92
C GLY A 53 -12.84 7.03 12.65
N ALA A 54 -12.37 8.26 12.84
CA ALA A 54 -11.99 9.12 11.74
C ALA A 54 -10.74 9.94 12.11
N LEU A 55 -9.94 10.28 11.10
CA LEU A 55 -8.84 11.25 11.19
C LEU A 55 -9.00 12.27 10.08
N GLY A 56 -8.95 13.56 10.42
CA GLY A 56 -9.12 14.63 9.43
C GLY A 56 -10.49 14.61 8.73
N GLY A 57 -11.52 14.04 9.38
CA GLY A 57 -12.84 13.83 8.79
C GLY A 57 -12.97 12.58 7.91
N VAL A 58 -11.89 11.82 7.72
CA VAL A 58 -11.87 10.61 6.88
C VAL A 58 -12.09 9.37 7.74
N PRO A 59 -13.04 8.49 7.41
CA PRO A 59 -13.31 7.28 8.18
C PRO A 59 -12.14 6.29 8.13
N GLY A 60 -12.10 5.38 9.10
CA GLY A 60 -11.12 4.30 9.12
C GLY A 60 -11.23 3.43 10.36
N GLU A 61 -10.23 2.57 10.55
CA GLU A 61 -10.12 1.67 11.68
C GLU A 61 -8.78 1.85 12.39
N TRP A 62 -8.84 1.98 13.71
CA TRP A 62 -7.70 2.00 14.61
C TRP A 62 -7.39 0.59 15.13
N LEU A 63 -6.12 0.24 15.11
CA LEU A 63 -5.54 -0.88 15.85
C LEU A 63 -4.52 -0.33 16.85
N ILE A 64 -4.84 -0.40 18.15
CA ILE A 64 -4.09 0.30 19.20
C ILE A 64 -3.53 -0.71 20.21
N PRO A 65 -2.19 -0.81 20.36
CA PRO A 65 -1.57 -1.60 21.41
C PRO A 65 -1.67 -0.89 22.77
N VAL A 66 -1.35 -1.61 23.85
CA VAL A 66 -1.21 -1.01 25.17
C VAL A 66 0.03 -0.11 25.16
N ASN A 67 -0.12 1.16 25.54
CA ASN A 67 0.95 2.17 25.58
C ASN A 67 1.66 2.33 24.22
N PRO A 68 0.98 2.91 23.21
CA PRO A 68 1.59 3.12 21.90
C PRO A 68 2.83 4.02 22.01
N LYS A 69 3.81 3.77 21.13
CA LYS A 69 5.12 4.45 21.09
C LYS A 69 5.41 5.08 19.73
N GLY A 70 4.36 5.39 18.98
CA GLY A 70 4.45 5.77 17.58
C GLY A 70 3.15 5.50 16.82
N ALA A 71 3.07 6.06 15.63
CA ALA A 71 1.89 6.01 14.78
C ALA A 71 2.24 5.56 13.37
N LEU A 72 1.31 4.83 12.74
CA LEU A 72 1.40 4.44 11.34
C LEU A 72 0.05 4.68 10.66
N LEU A 73 0.07 5.43 9.55
CA LEU A 73 -1.04 5.51 8.62
C LEU A 73 -0.90 4.37 7.60
N TYR A 74 -1.90 3.50 7.52
CA TYR A 74 -1.98 2.46 6.49
C TYR A 74 -3.01 2.81 5.43
N ILE A 75 -2.59 2.85 4.18
CA ILE A 75 -3.41 3.21 3.03
C ILE A 75 -3.57 1.96 2.16
N HIS A 76 -4.81 1.46 2.05
CA HIS A 76 -5.06 0.20 1.34
C HIS A 76 -4.93 0.31 -0.19
N GLY A 77 -4.61 -0.80 -0.83
CA GLY A 77 -4.70 -1.01 -2.28
C GLY A 77 -6.12 -1.25 -2.77
N GLY A 78 -6.23 -1.76 -4.00
CA GLY A 78 -7.52 -1.94 -4.69
C GLY A 78 -7.71 -1.05 -5.92
N GLY A 79 -6.60 -0.58 -6.52
CA GLY A 79 -6.63 0.16 -7.78
C GLY A 79 -7.41 1.47 -7.71
N PHE A 80 -7.46 2.13 -6.53
CA PHE A 80 -8.24 3.35 -6.26
C PHE A 80 -9.76 3.19 -6.39
N VAL A 81 -10.26 2.00 -6.75
CA VAL A 81 -11.69 1.74 -7.03
C VAL A 81 -12.31 0.72 -6.08
N ALA A 82 -11.50 0.01 -5.32
CA ALA A 82 -11.89 -1.05 -4.39
C ALA A 82 -10.94 -1.10 -3.17
N GLY A 83 -11.12 -2.10 -2.31
CA GLY A 83 -10.40 -2.23 -1.05
C GLY A 83 -11.11 -1.54 0.12
N HIS A 84 -10.72 -1.91 1.33
CA HIS A 84 -11.19 -1.29 2.59
C HIS A 84 -10.32 -1.79 3.77
N PRO A 85 -10.29 -1.06 4.91
CA PRO A 85 -9.44 -1.39 6.06
C PRO A 85 -9.51 -2.84 6.58
N PRO A 86 -10.69 -3.49 6.67
CA PRO A 86 -10.79 -4.85 7.20
C PRO A 86 -9.86 -5.90 6.59
N MET A 87 -9.48 -5.80 5.31
CA MET A 87 -8.60 -6.77 4.64
C MET A 87 -7.20 -6.84 5.28
N TYR A 88 -6.77 -5.73 5.86
CA TYR A 88 -5.39 -5.51 6.29
C TYR A 88 -5.23 -5.67 7.79
N ARG A 89 -6.30 -5.98 8.54
CA ARG A 89 -6.25 -6.19 10.00
C ARG A 89 -5.17 -7.18 10.46
N PRO A 90 -4.96 -8.35 9.81
CA PRO A 90 -3.93 -9.28 10.24
C PRO A 90 -2.52 -8.74 10.05
N PHE A 91 -2.27 -8.06 8.93
CA PHE A 91 -0.97 -7.48 8.61
C PHE A 91 -0.68 -6.25 9.47
N CYS A 92 -1.60 -5.27 9.47
CA CYS A 92 -1.50 -4.05 10.26
C CYS A 92 -1.46 -4.32 11.75
N GLY A 93 -2.22 -5.31 12.23
CA GLY A 93 -2.16 -5.72 13.63
C GLY A 93 -0.85 -6.40 13.99
N ALA A 94 -0.24 -7.15 13.08
CA ALA A 94 1.10 -7.71 13.31
C ALA A 94 2.16 -6.60 13.40
N LEU A 95 2.07 -5.57 12.55
CA LEU A 95 2.92 -4.38 12.65
C LEU A 95 2.68 -3.62 13.97
N ALA A 96 1.41 -3.38 14.33
CA ALA A 96 1.04 -2.70 15.58
C ALA A 96 1.63 -3.40 16.81
N ASN A 97 1.50 -4.73 16.88
CA ASN A 97 2.05 -5.52 17.98
C ASN A 97 3.58 -5.53 18.00
N ALA A 98 4.22 -5.70 16.84
CA ALA A 98 5.69 -5.82 16.77
C ALA A 98 6.41 -4.50 17.02
N LEU A 99 5.82 -3.38 16.57
CA LEU A 99 6.43 -2.05 16.66
C LEU A 99 5.92 -1.25 17.86
N GLY A 100 4.82 -1.68 18.49
CA GLY A 100 4.15 -0.90 19.53
C GLY A 100 3.51 0.37 18.98
N PHE A 101 3.15 0.40 17.69
CA PHE A 101 2.52 1.56 17.05
C PHE A 101 1.00 1.44 17.07
N ARG A 102 0.33 2.57 17.25
CA ARG A 102 -1.09 2.66 16.85
C ARG A 102 -1.16 2.78 15.33
N VAL A 103 -1.98 1.94 14.72
CA VAL A 103 -2.14 1.91 13.25
C VAL A 103 -3.53 2.42 12.91
N PHE A 104 -3.61 3.47 12.09
CA PHE A 104 -4.87 3.92 11.49
C PHE A 104 -4.92 3.44 10.05
N MET A 105 -5.86 2.56 9.74
CA MET A 105 -6.14 2.10 8.39
C MET A 105 -7.23 3.01 7.81
N VAL A 106 -6.87 3.88 6.87
CA VAL A 106 -7.79 4.87 6.29
C VAL A 106 -8.75 4.22 5.28
N ASP A 107 -10.03 4.60 5.33
CA ASP A 107 -11.09 4.21 4.39
C ASP A 107 -11.37 5.39 3.45
N TYR A 108 -10.43 5.64 2.53
CA TYR A 108 -10.45 6.82 1.66
C TYR A 108 -11.51 6.68 0.55
N ARG A 109 -12.02 7.81 0.05
CA ARG A 109 -13.00 7.82 -1.05
C ARG A 109 -12.44 7.16 -2.31
N LEU A 110 -13.29 6.40 -3.01
CA LEU A 110 -12.88 5.60 -4.18
C LEU A 110 -13.45 6.16 -5.49
N ALA A 111 -12.71 5.92 -6.57
CA ALA A 111 -13.18 6.07 -7.93
C ALA A 111 -14.17 4.93 -8.31
N PRO A 112 -15.07 5.15 -9.28
CA PRO A 112 -15.26 6.37 -10.08
C PRO A 112 -16.08 7.47 -9.38
N GLU A 113 -16.67 7.19 -8.22
CA GLU A 113 -17.54 8.17 -7.52
C GLU A 113 -16.75 9.40 -7.07
N ASN A 114 -15.48 9.20 -6.69
CA ASN A 114 -14.57 10.24 -6.25
C ASN A 114 -13.21 9.99 -6.92
N PRO A 115 -13.01 10.43 -8.18
CA PRO A 115 -11.76 10.25 -8.89
C PRO A 115 -10.63 11.11 -8.28
N PHE A 116 -9.43 11.01 -8.84
CA PHE A 116 -8.30 11.89 -8.54
C PHE A 116 -8.75 13.37 -8.54
N PRO A 117 -8.35 14.18 -7.54
CA PRO A 117 -7.44 13.87 -6.43
C PRO A 117 -8.12 13.43 -5.11
N ALA A 118 -9.42 13.13 -5.08
CA ALA A 118 -10.15 12.87 -3.83
C ALA A 118 -9.53 11.76 -2.93
N PRO A 119 -9.07 10.60 -3.45
CA PRO A 119 -8.37 9.61 -2.63
C PRO A 119 -7.12 10.15 -1.94
N LEU A 120 -6.35 10.98 -2.65
CA LEU A 120 -5.12 11.59 -2.13
C LEU A 120 -5.44 12.67 -1.09
N ASP A 121 -6.44 13.52 -1.34
CA ASP A 121 -6.87 14.56 -0.41
C ASP A 121 -7.27 13.97 0.94
N ASP A 122 -8.00 12.83 0.92
CA ASP A 122 -8.39 12.11 2.13
C ASP A 122 -7.17 11.56 2.88
N CYS A 123 -6.22 10.94 2.17
CA CYS A 123 -5.02 10.41 2.79
C CYS A 123 -4.13 11.50 3.40
N ILE A 124 -4.05 12.67 2.74
CA ILE A 124 -3.36 13.86 3.28
C ILE A 124 -4.05 14.36 4.54
N ALA A 125 -5.38 14.52 4.51
CA ALA A 125 -6.15 14.98 5.67
C ALA A 125 -6.00 14.03 6.87
N ALA A 126 -6.05 12.72 6.63
CA ALA A 126 -5.83 11.70 7.66
C ALA A 126 -4.39 11.77 8.21
N PHE A 127 -3.38 11.96 7.35
CA PHE A 127 -1.98 12.09 7.77
C PHE A 127 -1.73 13.34 8.61
N GLU A 128 -2.22 14.50 8.18
CA GLU A 128 -2.07 15.76 8.92
C GLU A 128 -2.74 15.69 10.31
N ALA A 129 -3.92 15.06 10.37
CA ALA A 129 -4.58 14.79 11.64
C ALA A 129 -3.80 13.77 12.50
N LEU A 130 -3.22 12.72 11.90
CA LEU A 130 -2.37 11.76 12.61
C LEU A 130 -1.13 12.44 13.21
N VAL A 131 -0.50 13.35 12.46
CA VAL A 131 0.63 14.16 12.94
C VAL A 131 0.22 15.00 14.15
N THR A 132 -0.93 15.65 14.08
CA THR A 132 -1.44 16.50 15.17
C THR A 132 -1.80 15.68 16.42
N ASP A 133 -2.37 14.50 16.23
CA ASP A 133 -2.79 13.60 17.31
C ASP A 133 -1.60 12.83 17.94
N THR A 134 -0.43 12.80 17.30
CA THR A 134 0.73 12.02 17.77
C THR A 134 1.59 12.83 18.73
N PRO A 135 1.89 12.30 19.94
CA PRO A 135 2.72 13.00 20.90
C PRO A 135 4.07 13.43 20.30
N THR A 136 4.50 14.64 20.66
CA THR A 136 5.78 15.19 20.20
C THR A 136 6.93 14.24 20.52
N GLY A 137 7.71 13.89 19.51
CA GLY A 137 8.88 13.01 19.64
C GLY A 137 8.58 11.53 19.38
N GLU A 138 7.31 11.13 19.30
CA GLU A 138 6.95 9.79 18.81
C GLU A 138 7.10 9.71 17.28
N PRO A 139 7.58 8.58 16.74
CA PRO A 139 7.77 8.42 15.32
C PRO A 139 6.45 8.19 14.60
N ILE A 140 6.40 8.65 13.34
CA ILE A 140 5.23 8.61 12.47
C ILE A 140 5.65 8.00 11.15
N PHE A 141 4.93 6.99 10.69
CA PHE A 141 5.20 6.26 9.47
C PHE A 141 3.97 6.24 8.55
N VAL A 142 4.22 6.01 7.27
CA VAL A 142 3.18 5.79 6.27
C VAL A 142 3.45 4.44 5.60
N ALA A 143 2.41 3.64 5.40
CA ALA A 143 2.52 2.40 4.68
C ALA A 143 1.30 2.19 3.79
N GLY A 144 1.48 1.45 2.69
CA GLY A 144 0.36 1.10 1.84
C GLY A 144 0.77 0.16 0.72
N ASP A 145 -0.22 -0.47 0.11
CA ASP A 145 -0.02 -1.49 -0.92
C ASP A 145 -0.65 -1.07 -2.26
N SER A 146 -0.02 -1.42 -3.38
CA SER A 146 -0.54 -1.17 -4.72
C SER A 146 -0.89 0.31 -4.94
N ALA A 147 -2.16 0.63 -5.22
CA ALA A 147 -2.68 2.00 -5.24
C ALA A 147 -2.47 2.76 -3.91
N GLY A 148 -2.56 2.10 -2.77
CA GLY A 148 -2.23 2.69 -1.48
C GLY A 148 -0.72 2.94 -1.29
N GLY A 149 0.13 2.17 -1.97
CA GLY A 149 1.58 2.42 -2.06
C GLY A 149 1.89 3.69 -2.87
N ASN A 150 1.13 3.95 -3.93
CA ASN A 150 1.16 5.23 -4.65
C ASN A 150 0.79 6.40 -3.73
N LEU A 151 -0.40 6.32 -3.11
CA LEU A 151 -0.89 7.36 -2.20
C LEU A 151 0.07 7.58 -1.02
N SER A 152 0.69 6.51 -0.50
CA SER A 152 1.69 6.59 0.57
C SER A 152 2.91 7.42 0.16
N LEU A 153 3.44 7.20 -1.05
CA LEU A 153 4.55 8.00 -1.56
C LEU A 153 4.14 9.47 -1.74
N ALA A 154 2.96 9.73 -2.30
CA ALA A 154 2.44 11.08 -2.47
C ALA A 154 2.22 11.81 -1.11
N VAL A 155 1.71 11.11 -0.09
CA VAL A 155 1.58 11.64 1.28
C VAL A 155 2.95 11.97 1.88
N LEU A 156 3.97 11.12 1.70
CA LEU A 156 5.32 11.42 2.18
C LEU A 156 5.94 12.64 1.46
N GLN A 157 5.67 12.80 0.16
CA GLN A 157 6.07 13.99 -0.59
C GLN A 157 5.37 15.27 -0.07
N HIS A 158 4.08 15.17 0.26
CA HIS A 158 3.34 16.25 0.92
C HIS A 158 3.93 16.58 2.29
N ALA A 159 4.20 15.58 3.13
CA ALA A 159 4.83 15.74 4.44
C ALA A 159 6.17 16.47 4.32
N LEU A 160 7.01 16.08 3.37
CA LEU A 160 8.28 16.75 3.06
C LEU A 160 8.07 18.21 2.65
N LYS A 161 7.11 18.49 1.77
CA LYS A 161 6.79 19.86 1.32
C LYS A 161 6.31 20.75 2.46
N LYS A 162 5.51 20.20 3.38
CA LYS A 162 4.96 20.89 4.55
C LYS A 162 5.87 20.88 5.78
N LYS A 163 7.00 20.16 5.72
CA LYS A 163 7.91 19.93 6.85
C LYS A 163 7.22 19.26 8.05
N LEU A 164 6.28 18.36 7.76
CA LEU A 164 5.63 17.53 8.78
C LEU A 164 6.54 16.35 9.15
N PRO A 165 6.54 15.89 10.41
CA PRO A 165 7.34 14.73 10.82
C PRO A 165 6.87 13.45 10.11
N SER A 166 7.79 12.80 9.41
CA SER A 166 7.63 11.47 8.84
C SER A 166 8.97 10.73 8.94
N HIS A 167 8.98 9.53 9.52
CA HIS A 167 10.20 8.81 9.89
C HIS A 167 10.52 7.65 8.94
N GLY A 168 9.59 7.25 8.08
CA GLY A 168 9.82 6.24 7.04
C GLY A 168 8.55 5.85 6.31
N GLY A 169 8.71 5.13 5.20
CA GLY A 169 7.64 4.61 4.35
C GLY A 169 7.77 3.13 4.05
N LEU A 170 6.66 2.38 4.07
CA LEU A 170 6.58 1.01 3.54
C LEU A 170 5.64 0.96 2.34
N LEU A 171 6.18 0.73 1.14
CA LEU A 171 5.42 0.69 -0.11
C LEU A 171 5.40 -0.74 -0.64
N ILE A 172 4.24 -1.39 -0.57
CA ILE A 172 4.09 -2.79 -0.96
C ILE A 172 3.56 -2.86 -2.39
N SER A 173 4.40 -3.27 -3.33
CA SER A 173 4.09 -3.37 -4.76
C SER A 173 3.45 -2.09 -5.33
N PRO A 174 4.03 -0.90 -5.12
CA PRO A 174 3.37 0.38 -5.41
C PRO A 174 3.16 0.63 -6.91
N ALA A 175 2.00 1.20 -7.25
CA ALA A 175 1.68 1.65 -8.61
C ALA A 175 2.08 3.13 -8.81
N THR A 176 3.37 3.42 -8.95
CA THR A 176 3.94 4.79 -8.83
C THR A 176 3.82 5.68 -10.07
N ASP A 177 3.45 5.13 -11.23
CA ASP A 177 3.40 5.87 -12.50
C ASP A 177 2.11 5.59 -13.31
N MET A 178 1.19 6.55 -13.33
CA MET A 178 -0.08 6.48 -14.07
C MET A 178 0.09 6.60 -15.59
N ARG A 179 1.28 6.94 -16.09
CA ARG A 179 1.58 6.87 -17.53
C ARG A 179 1.71 5.43 -18.02
N ARG A 180 1.94 4.48 -17.10
CA ARG A 180 2.01 3.03 -17.36
C ARG A 180 3.05 2.66 -18.42
N LEU A 181 4.25 3.25 -18.31
CA LEU A 181 5.34 3.05 -19.27
C LEU A 181 6.26 1.86 -18.91
N SER A 182 6.06 1.28 -17.73
CA SER A 182 6.82 0.15 -17.20
C SER A 182 6.67 -1.11 -18.07
N PRO A 183 7.76 -1.65 -18.67
CA PRO A 183 7.70 -2.85 -19.52
C PRO A 183 7.10 -4.09 -18.85
N SER A 184 7.31 -4.26 -17.54
CA SER A 184 6.73 -5.34 -16.73
C SER A 184 5.21 -5.35 -16.73
N ILE A 185 4.52 -4.24 -17.00
CA ILE A 185 3.05 -4.21 -17.05
C ILE A 185 2.53 -5.21 -18.09
N GLU A 186 3.14 -5.24 -19.28
CA GLU A 186 2.82 -6.22 -20.32
C GLU A 186 3.68 -7.48 -20.19
N GLY A 187 4.97 -7.33 -19.89
CA GLY A 187 5.93 -8.44 -19.82
C GLY A 187 5.56 -9.51 -18.79
N ASN A 188 5.03 -9.08 -17.64
CA ASN A 188 4.62 -9.96 -16.55
C ASN A 188 3.11 -10.27 -16.55
N ASP A 189 2.34 -9.83 -17.57
CA ASP A 189 0.90 -10.08 -17.60
C ASP A 189 0.55 -11.58 -17.57
N LYS A 190 1.42 -12.47 -18.05
CA LYS A 190 1.18 -13.93 -17.97
C LYS A 190 1.58 -14.55 -16.63
N THR A 191 2.57 -13.97 -15.95
CA THR A 191 3.11 -14.49 -14.68
C THR A 191 2.37 -13.93 -13.48
N ASP A 192 1.84 -12.71 -13.58
CA ASP A 192 1.08 -12.08 -12.51
C ASP A 192 -0.24 -12.84 -12.30
N SER A 193 -0.47 -13.25 -11.06
CA SER A 193 -1.65 -14.00 -10.65
C SER A 193 -2.84 -13.12 -10.24
N MET A 194 -2.61 -11.84 -9.97
CA MET A 194 -3.62 -10.93 -9.42
C MET A 194 -3.95 -9.77 -10.34
N LEU A 195 -2.95 -9.23 -11.03
CA LEU A 195 -3.10 -8.11 -11.96
C LEU A 195 -3.08 -8.59 -13.42
N SER A 196 -3.54 -7.70 -14.27
CA SER A 196 -3.26 -7.75 -15.70
C SER A 196 -3.07 -6.35 -16.23
N SER A 197 -2.38 -6.20 -17.36
CA SER A 197 -2.22 -4.90 -18.04
C SER A 197 -3.57 -4.21 -18.24
N HIS A 198 -4.59 -4.95 -18.70
CA HIS A 198 -5.95 -4.47 -18.87
C HIS A 198 -6.59 -3.97 -17.56
N MET A 199 -6.43 -4.71 -16.45
CA MET A 199 -6.98 -4.29 -15.16
C MET A 199 -6.32 -3.01 -14.64
N ILE A 200 -4.99 -2.91 -14.78
CA ILE A 200 -4.22 -1.72 -14.39
C ILE A 200 -4.66 -0.52 -15.23
N GLU A 201 -4.75 -0.70 -16.55
CA GLU A 201 -5.19 0.34 -17.46
C GLU A 201 -6.58 0.86 -17.08
N HIS A 202 -7.51 -0.07 -16.86
CA HIS A 202 -8.89 0.28 -16.58
C HIS A 202 -9.06 0.98 -15.24
N ALA A 203 -8.42 0.49 -14.17
CA ALA A 203 -8.43 1.12 -12.85
C ALA A 203 -7.82 2.53 -12.88
N ALA A 204 -6.67 2.69 -13.54
CA ALA A 204 -6.03 4.00 -13.69
C ALA A 204 -6.90 4.98 -14.50
N ASN A 205 -7.59 4.53 -15.56
CA ASN A 205 -8.48 5.40 -16.33
C ASN A 205 -9.68 5.89 -15.48
N LEU A 206 -10.26 5.02 -14.66
CA LEU A 206 -11.34 5.40 -13.72
C LEU A 206 -10.86 6.37 -12.65
N TYR A 207 -9.67 6.14 -12.10
CA TYR A 207 -9.04 7.01 -11.11
C TYR A 207 -8.70 8.38 -11.69
N MET A 208 -8.01 8.42 -12.84
CA MET A 208 -7.56 9.67 -13.45
C MET A 208 -8.71 10.51 -13.99
N CYS A 209 -9.79 9.88 -14.48
CA CYS A 209 -10.97 10.59 -14.98
C CYS A 209 -10.61 11.74 -15.96
N GLY A 210 -9.67 11.49 -16.86
CA GLY A 210 -9.21 12.47 -17.86
C GLY A 210 -8.12 13.45 -17.40
N HIS A 211 -7.66 13.40 -16.14
CA HIS A 211 -6.49 14.16 -15.70
C HIS A 211 -5.20 13.67 -16.36
N ASP A 212 -4.19 14.54 -16.42
CA ASP A 212 -2.88 14.24 -16.98
C ASP A 212 -2.19 13.11 -16.17
N PRO A 213 -1.87 11.95 -16.78
CA PRO A 213 -1.13 10.88 -16.11
C PRO A 213 0.28 11.30 -15.68
N ALA A 214 0.82 12.42 -16.16
CA ALA A 214 2.10 12.98 -15.71
C ALA A 214 1.98 13.93 -14.49
N ASP A 215 0.78 14.20 -13.97
CA ASP A 215 0.62 14.96 -12.72
C ASP A 215 1.36 14.22 -11.58
N GLU A 216 2.36 14.87 -10.98
CA GLU A 216 3.21 14.29 -9.94
C GLU A 216 2.43 13.81 -8.70
N ARG A 217 1.21 14.31 -8.48
CA ARG A 217 0.34 13.86 -7.38
C ARG A 217 -0.31 12.52 -7.67
N ALA A 218 -0.56 12.21 -8.94
CA ALA A 218 -1.08 10.91 -9.37
C ALA A 218 0.04 9.91 -9.70
N SER A 219 1.16 10.43 -10.20
CA SER A 219 2.38 9.68 -10.55
C SER A 219 3.55 10.13 -9.68
N PRO A 220 3.57 9.77 -8.38
CA PRO A 220 4.56 10.25 -7.42
C PRO A 220 6.00 9.83 -7.75
N LEU A 221 6.23 8.89 -8.67
CA LEU A 221 7.56 8.64 -9.23
C LEU A 221 8.18 9.90 -9.87
N LEU A 222 7.34 10.78 -10.45
CA LEU A 222 7.75 12.02 -11.10
C LEU A 222 7.91 13.19 -10.13
N GLY A 223 7.44 13.03 -8.89
CA GLY A 223 7.47 14.05 -7.85
C GLY A 223 8.82 14.19 -7.16
N LYS A 224 8.82 14.96 -6.07
CA LYS A 224 10.03 15.25 -5.29
C LYS A 224 10.50 14.03 -4.47
N LEU A 225 11.57 13.38 -4.91
CA LEU A 225 12.17 12.25 -4.20
C LEU A 225 13.30 12.64 -3.22
N LYS A 226 14.01 13.74 -3.50
CA LYS A 226 15.14 14.18 -2.67
C LYS A 226 14.65 14.69 -1.32
N GLY A 227 15.14 14.07 -0.25
CA GLY A 227 14.80 14.43 1.14
C GLY A 227 13.62 13.67 1.72
N LEU A 228 13.05 12.69 0.98
CA LEU A 228 12.11 11.74 1.56
C LEU A 228 12.76 10.98 2.72
N PRO A 229 11.98 10.54 3.72
CA PRO A 229 12.49 9.66 4.76
C PRO A 229 12.85 8.28 4.18
N PRO A 230 13.52 7.40 4.94
CA PRO A 230 13.86 6.06 4.47
C PRO A 230 12.63 5.29 3.98
N LEU A 231 12.78 4.61 2.85
CA LEU A 231 11.71 3.81 2.23
C LEU A 231 12.07 2.32 2.24
N MET A 232 11.10 1.47 2.53
CA MET A 232 11.14 0.07 2.17
C MET A 232 10.10 -0.17 1.08
N VAL A 233 10.53 -0.76 -0.02
CA VAL A 233 9.69 -1.16 -1.13
C VAL A 233 9.73 -2.68 -1.25
N THR A 234 8.60 -3.31 -1.49
CA THR A 234 8.54 -4.75 -1.78
C THR A 234 7.91 -4.95 -3.15
N ALA A 235 8.42 -5.86 -3.97
CA ALA A 235 7.79 -6.20 -5.26
C ALA A 235 7.95 -7.69 -5.58
N SER A 236 6.90 -8.32 -6.13
CA SER A 236 7.05 -9.67 -6.65
C SER A 236 7.78 -9.60 -7.99
N GLU A 237 8.70 -10.51 -8.26
CA GLU A 237 9.41 -10.55 -9.55
C GLU A 237 8.47 -10.98 -10.70
N ASP A 238 7.30 -11.52 -10.35
CA ASP A 238 6.31 -12.05 -11.29
C ASP A 238 5.17 -11.06 -11.57
N GLU A 239 5.13 -9.89 -10.89
CA GLU A 239 3.99 -8.96 -10.96
C GLU A 239 4.15 -7.87 -12.03
N CYS A 240 3.02 -7.37 -12.53
CA CYS A 240 2.95 -6.31 -13.54
C CYS A 240 3.55 -4.97 -13.07
N LEU A 241 3.66 -4.74 -11.76
CA LEU A 241 4.17 -3.50 -11.15
C LEU A 241 5.61 -3.61 -10.63
N LEU A 242 6.36 -4.64 -11.05
CA LEU A 242 7.75 -4.81 -10.66
C LEU A 242 8.60 -3.58 -11.02
N ASP A 243 8.52 -3.11 -12.26
CA ASP A 243 9.39 -2.02 -12.71
C ASP A 243 9.06 -0.69 -12.03
N ASP A 244 7.80 -0.44 -11.63
CA ASP A 244 7.47 0.74 -10.82
C ASP A 244 8.31 0.79 -9.53
N SER A 245 8.50 -0.37 -8.89
CA SER A 245 9.31 -0.50 -7.69
C SER A 245 10.81 -0.36 -7.96
N VAL A 246 11.28 -0.93 -9.07
CA VAL A 246 12.70 -0.85 -9.50
C VAL A 246 13.05 0.59 -9.89
N LEU A 247 12.22 1.24 -10.70
CA LEU A 247 12.39 2.62 -11.15
C LEU A 247 12.31 3.60 -9.98
N LEU A 248 11.42 3.37 -9.01
CA LEU A 248 11.38 4.18 -7.79
C LEU A 248 12.68 4.04 -7.00
N ARG A 249 13.20 2.82 -6.80
CA ARG A 249 14.49 2.60 -6.14
C ARG A 249 15.59 3.40 -6.84
N ASP A 250 15.74 3.21 -8.15
CA ASP A 250 16.80 3.84 -8.93
C ASP A 250 16.69 5.39 -8.89
N ALA A 251 15.47 5.92 -8.96
CA ALA A 251 15.23 7.36 -8.90
C ALA A 251 15.54 7.95 -7.51
N VAL A 252 15.21 7.24 -6.42
CA VAL A 252 15.52 7.66 -5.05
C VAL A 252 17.03 7.60 -4.78
N GLU A 253 17.71 6.52 -5.19
CA GLU A 253 19.16 6.37 -5.05
C GLU A 253 19.92 7.44 -5.84
N LYS A 254 19.48 7.75 -7.06
CA LYS A 254 20.08 8.79 -7.91
C LYS A 254 20.08 10.17 -7.26
N VAL A 255 19.12 10.47 -6.38
CA VAL A 255 19.06 11.73 -5.64
C VAL A 255 19.67 11.65 -4.23
N GLY A 256 20.31 10.52 -3.89
CA GLY A 256 20.98 10.26 -2.62
C GLY A 256 20.03 9.91 -1.46
N GLY A 257 18.82 9.43 -1.77
CA GLY A 257 17.85 8.97 -0.76
C GLY A 257 18.16 7.56 -0.23
N GLN A 258 17.46 7.18 0.84
CA GLN A 258 17.58 5.84 1.44
C GLN A 258 16.37 5.00 1.06
N ILE A 259 16.60 3.91 0.34
CA ILE A 259 15.56 2.98 -0.09
C ILE A 259 16.08 1.54 -0.04
N THR A 260 15.25 0.62 0.45
CA THR A 260 15.52 -0.81 0.41
C THR A 260 14.46 -1.47 -0.44
N LEU A 261 14.85 -2.18 -1.50
CA LEU A 261 13.95 -2.97 -2.33
C LEU A 261 14.07 -4.46 -1.96
N LEU A 262 12.97 -5.06 -1.53
CA LEU A 262 12.84 -6.50 -1.30
C LEU A 262 12.03 -7.13 -2.43
N THR A 263 12.69 -7.94 -3.28
CA THR A 263 12.00 -8.70 -4.31
C THR A 263 11.91 -10.19 -3.98
N ARG A 264 10.91 -10.87 -4.55
CA ARG A 264 10.79 -12.32 -4.41
C ARG A 264 10.14 -12.96 -5.65
N PRO A 265 10.71 -14.05 -6.21
CA PRO A 265 10.10 -14.76 -7.33
C PRO A 265 8.94 -15.63 -6.89
N GLY A 266 7.95 -15.79 -7.77
CA GLY A 266 6.83 -16.71 -7.55
C GLY A 266 5.77 -16.24 -6.55
N MET A 267 5.84 -14.98 -6.10
CA MET A 267 4.90 -14.42 -5.11
C MET A 267 3.71 -13.74 -5.79
N PRO A 268 2.51 -13.75 -5.17
CA PRO A 268 1.40 -12.92 -5.64
C PRO A 268 1.72 -11.43 -5.43
N HIS A 269 0.99 -10.58 -6.17
CA HIS A 269 0.96 -9.15 -5.89
C HIS A 269 0.65 -8.91 -4.40
N ILE A 270 1.29 -7.92 -3.78
CA ILE A 270 1.13 -7.55 -2.35
C ILE A 270 1.36 -8.68 -1.32
N TRP A 271 2.14 -9.72 -1.66
CA TRP A 271 2.36 -10.89 -0.79
C TRP A 271 2.69 -10.60 0.68
N PRO A 272 3.42 -9.54 1.09
CA PRO A 272 3.75 -9.34 2.50
C PRO A 272 2.51 -9.17 3.38
N THR A 273 1.40 -8.68 2.81
CA THR A 273 0.11 -8.53 3.49
C THR A 273 -0.56 -9.87 3.82
N MET A 274 -0.13 -10.96 3.17
CA MET A 274 -0.71 -12.31 3.31
C MET A 274 0.02 -13.12 4.40
N ASN A 275 0.43 -12.47 5.50
CA ASN A 275 1.26 -13.03 6.57
C ASN A 275 0.65 -14.22 7.32
N ILE A 276 -0.66 -14.45 7.20
CA ILE A 276 -1.35 -15.63 7.76
C ILE A 276 -1.32 -16.81 6.78
N ALA A 277 -1.34 -16.56 5.47
CA ALA A 277 -1.50 -17.58 4.45
C ALA A 277 -0.17 -18.07 3.86
N LEU A 278 0.82 -17.18 3.77
CA LEU A 278 2.09 -17.45 3.08
C LEU A 278 3.27 -17.53 4.06
N PRO A 279 4.03 -18.64 4.09
CA PRO A 279 5.28 -18.71 4.83
C PRO A 279 6.25 -17.60 4.46
N GLU A 280 6.32 -17.25 3.18
CA GLU A 280 7.16 -16.18 2.65
C GLU A 280 6.79 -14.81 3.23
N ALA A 281 5.50 -14.50 3.28
CA ALA A 281 5.02 -13.26 3.88
C ALA A 281 5.34 -13.18 5.38
N LYS A 282 5.28 -14.30 6.10
CA LYS A 282 5.68 -14.37 7.52
C LYS A 282 7.18 -14.15 7.72
N GLU A 283 8.01 -14.71 6.86
CA GLU A 283 9.46 -14.46 6.85
C GLU A 283 9.75 -12.98 6.56
N ASP A 284 9.14 -12.44 5.51
CA ASP A 284 9.40 -11.08 5.04
C ASP A 284 8.81 -10.01 5.98
N LEU A 285 7.74 -10.32 6.72
CA LEU A 285 7.26 -9.49 7.81
C LEU A 285 8.35 -9.21 8.86
N THR A 286 9.23 -10.17 9.12
CA THR A 286 10.37 -9.95 10.04
C THR A 286 11.37 -8.95 9.46
N LYS A 287 11.60 -8.98 8.15
CA LYS A 287 12.46 -8.01 7.45
C LYS A 287 11.83 -6.61 7.47
N ILE A 288 10.52 -6.54 7.25
CA ILE A 288 9.74 -5.29 7.34
C ILE A 288 9.83 -4.70 8.76
N ILE A 289 9.61 -5.49 9.81
CA ILE A 289 9.72 -5.02 11.20
C ILE A 289 11.13 -4.47 11.48
N ARG A 290 12.18 -5.18 11.03
CA ARG A 290 13.58 -4.76 11.20
C ARG A 290 13.91 -3.47 10.47
N PHE A 291 13.23 -3.16 9.36
CA PHE A 291 13.40 -1.87 8.68
C PHE A 291 12.94 -0.70 9.56
N PHE A 292 11.84 -0.87 10.30
CA PHE A 292 11.33 0.17 11.20
C PHE A 292 12.16 0.32 12.48
N SER A 293 12.75 -0.75 13.03
CA SER A 293 13.35 -0.73 14.37
C SER A 293 14.42 0.38 14.57
N PRO A 294 15.41 0.58 13.66
CA PRO A 294 16.40 1.63 13.81
C PRO A 294 15.84 3.06 13.71
N LEU A 295 14.65 3.21 13.12
CA LEU A 295 13.97 4.49 12.93
C LEU A 295 13.18 4.92 14.17
N VAL A 296 13.07 4.04 15.17
CA VAL A 296 12.47 4.31 16.48
C VAL A 296 13.57 4.46 17.50
N LYS A 297 13.66 5.63 18.16
CA LYS A 297 14.60 5.80 19.28
C LYS A 297 14.10 4.98 20.48
N GLY A 298 14.92 4.04 20.97
CA GLY A 298 14.68 3.34 22.23
C GLY A 298 13.87 2.04 22.16
N ILE A 299 13.87 1.36 21.01
CA ILE A 299 13.50 -0.06 20.88
C ILE A 299 14.78 -0.88 20.67
#